data_AF-A0A235B942-F1
#
_entry.id   AF-A0A235B942-F1
#
_cell.length_a   1.000
_cell.length_b   1.000
_cell.length_c   1.000
_cell.angle_alpha   90.00
_cell.angle_beta   90.00
_cell.angle_gamma   90.00
#
_symmetry.space_group_name_H-M   'P 1'
#
loop_
_entity.id
_entity.type
_entity.pdbx_description
1 polymer ?
#
loop_
_entity_poly.entity_id
_entity_poly.type
_entity_poly.pdbx_seq_one_letter_code
_entity_poly.pdbx_strand_id
1 'polypeptide(L)'
;MKQDTLLFALLQSLYGLQEHAQLASAYEYHDAARKFSSYDLLKYWIAAAIGRWKGFRHSEKQLPTCTGLPSVDHSTLAKKAREVPFEMMQEILHTVIQRTSRNVRRTFSLPFPIEALDSTTITVGKGRLLWAHFRGNQAGVKLHVRVNTADQSLLQVETSPVRAHDSSRGPHPVTTAPSCDGSRSGIHEQRTVRRDG
;
A
#
# COMPACT_ATOMS: atom_id res chain seq x y z
N MET A 1 -7.93 29.20 2.33
CA MET A 1 -7.09 30.34 1.92
C MET A 1 -6.16 30.88 3.01
N LYS A 2 -6.55 31.09 4.28
CA LYS A 2 -5.55 31.35 5.36
C LYS A 2 -4.80 30.10 5.83
N GLN A 3 -5.42 28.93 5.66
CA GLN A 3 -4.89 27.63 6.09
C GLN A 3 -3.67 27.19 5.27
N ASP A 4 -3.63 27.49 3.98
CA ASP A 4 -2.56 27.05 3.07
C ASP A 4 -1.21 27.68 3.46
N THR A 5 -1.21 28.99 3.75
CA THR A 5 -0.01 29.71 4.21
C THR A 5 0.50 29.21 5.56
N LEU A 6 -0.41 28.92 6.49
CA LEU A 6 -0.05 28.32 7.79
C LEU A 6 0.56 26.94 7.61
N LEU A 7 0.00 26.11 6.74
CA LEU A 7 0.51 24.77 6.51
C LEU A 7 1.86 24.78 5.78
N PHE A 8 2.10 25.73 4.86
CA PHE A 8 3.42 25.90 4.26
C PHE A 8 4.47 26.35 5.27
N ALA A 9 4.10 27.24 6.20
CA ALA A 9 4.99 27.64 7.30
C ALA A 9 5.29 26.46 8.24
N LEU A 10 4.27 25.65 8.56
CA LEU A 10 4.45 24.42 9.35
C LEU A 10 5.32 23.40 8.62
N LEU A 11 5.11 23.20 7.32
CA LEU A 11 5.96 22.34 6.49
C LEU A 11 7.40 22.82 6.55
N GLN A 12 7.66 24.12 6.37
CA GLN A 12 9.01 24.67 6.40
C GLN A 12 9.68 24.53 7.78
N SER A 13 8.89 24.59 8.86
CA SER A 13 9.36 24.33 10.24
C SER A 13 9.68 22.85 10.47
N LEU A 14 8.85 21.94 9.95
CA LEU A 14 9.01 20.49 10.11
C LEU A 14 10.01 19.87 9.14
N TYR A 15 10.16 20.45 7.95
CA TYR A 15 10.96 19.97 6.83
C TYR A 15 11.39 21.16 5.95
N GLY A 16 12.59 21.65 6.23
CA GLY A 16 13.12 22.89 5.65
C GLY A 16 13.71 22.73 4.25
N LEU A 17 13.97 23.86 3.58
CA LEU A 17 14.57 23.90 2.24
C LEU A 17 16.00 23.32 2.20
N GLN A 18 16.80 23.53 3.23
CA GLN A 18 18.17 23.01 3.31
C GLN A 18 18.18 21.48 3.39
N GLU A 19 17.33 20.91 4.25
CA GLU A 19 17.15 19.47 4.39
C GLU A 19 16.63 18.86 3.09
N HIS A 20 15.74 19.57 2.39
CA HIS A 20 15.27 19.14 1.09
C HIS A 20 16.37 19.09 0.02
N ALA A 21 17.26 20.09 -0.02
CA ALA A 21 18.39 20.09 -0.93
C ALA A 21 19.38 18.96 -0.63
N GLN A 22 19.62 18.65 0.65
CA GLN A 22 20.46 17.53 1.06
C GLN A 22 19.86 16.19 0.61
N LEU A 23 18.55 16.01 0.82
CA LEU A 23 17.86 14.80 0.39
C LEU A 23 17.85 14.67 -1.13
N ALA A 24 17.56 15.74 -1.86
CA ALA A 24 17.62 15.75 -3.32
C ALA A 24 19.00 15.32 -3.84
N SER A 25 20.08 15.81 -3.23
CA SER A 25 21.45 15.40 -3.56
C SER A 25 21.73 13.93 -3.24
N ALA A 26 21.17 13.39 -2.16
CA ALA A 26 21.34 11.98 -1.80
C ALA A 26 20.68 11.02 -2.81
N TYR A 27 19.63 11.48 -3.47
CA TYR A 27 18.94 10.75 -4.54
C TYR A 27 19.43 11.14 -5.95
N GLU A 28 20.56 11.86 -6.06
CA GLU A 28 21.12 12.36 -7.33
C GLU A 28 20.11 13.16 -8.18
N TYR A 29 19.12 13.76 -7.52
CA TYR A 29 18.06 14.50 -8.16
C TYR A 29 18.35 15.99 -8.16
N HIS A 30 18.33 16.58 -9.36
CA HIS A 30 18.54 18.01 -9.56
C HIS A 30 17.33 18.66 -10.25
N ASP A 31 16.87 19.78 -9.71
CA ASP A 31 15.76 20.50 -10.29
C ASP A 31 16.14 21.14 -11.64
N ALA A 32 15.62 20.58 -12.73
CA ALA A 32 15.88 21.08 -14.09
C ALA A 32 15.31 22.49 -14.36
N ALA A 33 14.29 22.91 -13.60
CA ALA A 33 13.56 24.16 -13.84
C ALA A 33 13.85 25.18 -12.74
N ARG A 34 14.40 26.34 -13.11
CA ARG A 34 14.73 27.43 -12.18
C ARG A 34 13.50 28.04 -11.47
N LYS A 35 12.31 27.90 -12.04
CA LYS A 35 11.05 28.50 -11.55
C LYS A 35 10.14 27.52 -10.79
N PHE A 36 10.45 26.24 -10.77
CA PHE A 36 9.60 25.22 -10.13
C PHE A 36 10.44 24.09 -9.56
N SER A 37 10.60 24.11 -8.23
CA SER A 37 11.38 23.11 -7.50
C SER A 37 10.54 21.89 -7.11
N SER A 38 11.23 20.81 -6.77
CA SER A 38 10.62 19.64 -6.13
C SER A 38 9.97 19.98 -4.77
N TYR A 39 10.48 21.01 -4.07
CA TYR A 39 9.85 21.54 -2.86
C TYR A 39 8.53 22.25 -3.16
N ASP A 40 8.46 22.99 -4.27
CA ASP A 40 7.20 23.61 -4.71
C ASP A 40 6.18 22.54 -5.08
N LEU A 41 6.62 21.45 -5.72
CA LEU A 41 5.75 20.30 -6.00
C LEU A 41 5.16 19.70 -4.71
N LEU A 42 5.95 19.59 -3.64
CA LEU A 42 5.47 19.14 -2.33
C LEU A 42 4.39 20.08 -1.76
N LYS A 43 4.61 21.40 -1.81
CA LYS A 43 3.60 22.39 -1.42
C LYS A 43 2.32 22.28 -2.26
N TYR A 44 2.46 22.00 -3.56
CA TYR A 44 1.34 21.77 -4.46
C TYR A 44 0.50 20.56 -4.03
N TRP A 45 1.12 19.43 -3.70
CA TRP A 45 0.40 18.24 -3.25
C TRP A 45 -0.32 18.47 -1.93
N ILE A 46 0.31 19.23 -1.04
CA ILE A 46 -0.30 19.64 0.22
C ILE A 46 -1.54 20.52 -0.01
N ALA A 47 -1.43 21.54 -0.86
CA ALA A 47 -2.56 22.39 -1.22
C ALA A 47 -3.67 21.59 -1.93
N ALA A 48 -3.28 20.67 -2.82
CA ALA A 48 -4.20 19.78 -3.51
C ALA A 48 -4.97 18.87 -2.55
N ALA A 49 -4.30 18.33 -1.53
CA ALA A 49 -4.93 17.49 -0.52
C ALA A 49 -5.93 18.29 0.34
N ILE A 50 -5.56 19.48 0.79
CA ILE A 50 -6.44 20.36 1.59
C ILE A 50 -7.64 20.82 0.74
N GLY A 51 -7.37 21.33 -0.45
CA GLY A 51 -8.37 21.85 -1.37
C GLY A 51 -9.18 20.76 -2.07
N ARG A 52 -8.88 19.47 -1.83
CA ARG A 52 -9.49 18.31 -2.48
C ARG A 52 -9.50 18.44 -4.01
N TRP A 53 -8.36 18.85 -4.56
CA TRP A 53 -8.20 19.04 -5.99
C TRP A 53 -8.27 17.69 -6.71
N LYS A 54 -8.92 17.70 -7.88
CA LYS A 54 -9.25 16.46 -8.62
C LYS A 54 -8.09 15.94 -9.48
N GLY A 55 -7.01 16.71 -9.60
CA GLY A 55 -5.84 16.38 -10.44
C GLY A 55 -5.16 17.64 -10.98
N PHE A 56 -4.13 17.45 -11.81
CA PHE A 56 -3.25 18.55 -12.28
C PHE A 56 -3.97 19.65 -13.08
N ARG A 57 -5.01 19.32 -13.85
CA ARG A 57 -5.81 20.33 -14.55
C ARG A 57 -6.67 21.16 -13.60
N HIS A 58 -7.10 20.54 -12.50
CA HIS A 58 -7.86 21.25 -11.48
C HIS A 58 -6.93 22.14 -10.67
N SER A 59 -5.70 21.69 -10.35
CA SER A 59 -4.73 22.51 -9.62
C SER A 59 -4.38 23.80 -10.35
N GLU A 60 -4.20 23.76 -11.68
CA GLU A 60 -3.94 24.96 -12.48
C GLU A 60 -5.06 26.01 -12.34
N LYS A 61 -6.32 25.58 -12.30
CA LYS A 61 -7.48 26.48 -12.10
C LYS A 61 -7.56 27.04 -10.68
N GLN A 62 -7.05 26.30 -9.69
CA GLN A 62 -7.10 26.68 -8.28
C GLN A 62 -5.90 27.52 -7.84
N LEU A 63 -4.86 27.62 -8.69
CA LEU A 63 -3.66 28.39 -8.41
C LEU A 63 -3.88 29.86 -8.11
N PRO A 64 -4.74 30.60 -8.84
CA PRO A 64 -5.01 32.00 -8.53
C PRO A 64 -5.61 32.19 -7.13
N THR A 65 -6.17 31.12 -6.55
CA THR A 65 -6.78 31.10 -5.22
C THR A 65 -5.79 30.70 -4.12
N CYS A 66 -4.60 30.20 -4.44
CA CYS A 66 -3.59 29.82 -3.44
C CYS A 66 -2.43 30.81 -3.40
N THR A 67 -2.21 31.40 -2.22
CA THR A 67 -1.05 32.27 -1.97
C THR A 67 0.19 31.43 -1.62
N GLY A 68 1.33 31.72 -2.26
CA GLY A 68 2.61 31.07 -1.95
C GLY A 68 3.00 29.88 -2.85
N LEU A 69 2.25 29.61 -3.91
CA LEU A 69 2.61 28.67 -4.97
C LEU A 69 3.01 29.41 -6.25
N PRO A 70 4.05 28.97 -6.97
CA PRO A 70 4.37 29.53 -8.28
C PRO A 70 3.29 29.15 -9.30
N SER A 71 2.92 30.08 -10.16
CA SER A 71 2.00 29.81 -11.28
C SER A 71 2.68 28.87 -12.29
N VAL A 72 2.15 27.66 -12.44
CA VAL A 72 2.63 26.66 -13.41
C VAL A 72 1.48 25.90 -14.05
N ASP A 73 1.65 25.57 -15.33
CA ASP A 73 0.66 24.79 -16.09
C ASP A 73 0.61 23.33 -15.63
N HIS A 74 -0.54 22.68 -15.83
CA HIS A 74 -0.75 21.27 -15.51
C HIS A 74 0.27 20.32 -16.15
N SER A 75 0.78 20.66 -17.34
CA SER A 75 1.80 19.87 -18.07
C SER A 75 3.14 19.90 -17.35
N THR A 76 3.55 21.06 -16.85
CA THR A 76 4.77 21.25 -16.06
C THR A 76 4.67 20.50 -14.73
N LEU A 77 3.53 20.59 -14.05
CA LEU A 77 3.26 19.83 -12.81
C LEU A 77 3.36 18.32 -13.03
N ALA A 78 2.70 17.81 -14.07
CA ALA A 78 2.70 16.39 -14.38
C ALA A 78 4.09 15.88 -14.81
N LYS A 79 4.84 16.68 -15.58
CA LYS A 79 6.21 16.36 -15.97
C LYS A 79 7.11 16.26 -14.74
N LYS A 80 7.05 17.25 -13.85
CA LYS A 80 7.85 17.26 -12.62
C LYS A 80 7.51 16.09 -11.70
N ALA A 81 6.23 15.80 -11.52
CA ALA A 81 5.76 14.68 -10.70
C ALA A 81 6.24 13.31 -11.24
N ARG A 82 6.57 13.22 -12.53
CA ARG A 82 7.17 12.02 -13.14
C ARG A 82 8.68 11.96 -12.94
N GLU A 83 9.35 13.10 -12.89
CA GLU A 83 10.81 13.21 -12.77
C GLU A 83 11.31 13.03 -11.32
N VAL A 84 10.52 13.48 -10.34
CA VAL A 84 10.89 13.37 -8.92
C VAL A 84 10.84 11.88 -8.50
N PRO A 85 11.93 11.31 -7.95
CA PRO A 85 11.95 9.93 -7.48
C PRO A 85 10.88 9.69 -6.42
N PHE A 86 10.18 8.56 -6.53
CA PHE A 86 9.10 8.22 -5.60
C PHE A 86 9.63 8.00 -4.18
N GLU A 87 10.78 7.33 -4.07
CA GLU A 87 11.47 7.00 -2.83
C GLU A 87 11.85 8.26 -2.05
N MET A 88 12.32 9.30 -2.76
CA MET A 88 12.58 10.61 -2.17
C MET A 88 11.31 11.18 -1.53
N MET A 89 10.17 11.13 -2.21
CA MET A 89 8.90 11.62 -1.66
C MET A 89 8.39 10.78 -0.50
N GLN A 90 8.62 9.46 -0.52
CA GLN A 90 8.32 8.59 0.61
C GLN A 90 9.14 8.98 1.84
N GLU A 91 10.45 9.23 1.67
CA GLU A 91 11.32 9.60 2.78
C GLU A 91 10.94 10.95 3.39
N ILE A 92 10.53 11.92 2.56
CA ILE A 92 9.97 13.20 3.03
C ILE A 92 8.74 12.96 3.88
N LEU A 93 7.79 12.16 3.38
CA LEU A 93 6.55 11.86 4.09
C LEU A 93 6.84 11.16 5.42
N HIS A 94 7.74 10.17 5.44
CA HIS A 94 8.17 9.49 6.65
C HIS A 94 8.80 10.46 7.66
N THR A 95 9.67 11.35 7.21
CA THR A 95 10.32 12.36 8.06
C THR A 95 9.31 13.31 8.69
N VAL A 96 8.37 13.82 7.89
CA VAL A 96 7.29 14.69 8.38
C VAL A 96 6.44 13.93 9.40
N ILE A 97 5.98 12.72 9.11
CA ILE A 97 5.19 11.90 10.04
C ILE A 97 5.96 11.59 11.33
N GLN A 98 7.25 11.29 11.26
CA GLN A 98 8.06 11.01 12.45
C GLN A 98 8.19 12.25 13.36
N ARG A 99 8.40 13.43 12.79
CA ARG A 99 8.53 14.69 13.54
C ARG A 99 7.19 15.16 14.09
N THR A 100 6.14 15.08 13.28
CA THR A 100 4.78 15.36 13.71
C THR A 100 4.35 14.36 14.77
N SER A 101 4.62 13.07 14.63
CA SER A 101 4.20 12.07 15.63
C SER A 101 4.89 12.24 16.98
N ARG A 102 6.14 12.71 17.07
CA ARG A 102 6.75 13.02 18.39
C ARG A 102 6.09 14.21 19.08
N ASN A 103 5.80 15.28 18.34
CA ASN A 103 5.16 16.47 18.90
C ASN A 103 3.68 16.25 19.14
N VAL A 104 2.96 15.68 18.19
CA VAL A 104 1.56 15.27 18.31
C VAL A 104 1.38 14.20 19.39
N ARG A 105 2.25 13.20 19.56
CA ARG A 105 2.10 12.25 20.69
C ARG A 105 2.27 12.92 22.07
N ARG A 106 3.06 13.99 22.17
CA ARG A 106 3.26 14.73 23.44
C ARG A 106 2.19 15.79 23.68
N THR A 107 1.69 16.42 22.64
CA THR A 107 0.68 17.51 22.71
C THR A 107 -0.74 16.98 22.62
N PHE A 108 -0.95 15.91 21.86
CA PHE A 108 -2.21 15.21 21.68
C PHE A 108 -2.22 14.06 22.68
N SER A 109 -2.58 14.36 23.93
CA SER A 109 -3.16 13.35 24.81
C SER A 109 -4.46 12.92 24.12
N LEU A 110 -4.41 11.88 23.29
CA LEU A 110 -5.60 11.36 22.64
C LEU A 110 -6.59 11.07 23.78
N PRO A 111 -7.80 11.68 23.78
CA PRO A 111 -8.76 11.49 24.86
C PRO A 111 -9.33 10.07 24.88
N PHE A 112 -8.96 9.25 23.89
CA PHE A 112 -9.35 7.87 23.72
C PHE A 112 -8.12 6.96 23.60
N PRO A 113 -8.23 5.71 24.09
CA PRO A 113 -7.17 4.71 23.95
C PRO A 113 -6.89 4.41 22.46
N ILE A 114 -5.62 4.24 22.12
CA ILE A 114 -5.22 3.77 20.79
C ILE A 114 -5.40 2.25 20.78
N GLU A 115 -6.16 1.75 19.82
CA GLU A 115 -6.39 0.33 19.62
C GLU A 115 -5.69 -0.12 18.33
N ALA A 116 -5.01 -1.26 18.38
CA ALA A 116 -4.48 -1.94 17.21
C ALA A 116 -5.55 -2.89 16.68
N LEU A 117 -5.78 -2.83 15.37
CA LEU A 117 -6.62 -3.78 14.65
C LEU A 117 -5.70 -4.61 13.76
N ASP A 118 -5.71 -5.92 13.97
CA ASP A 118 -4.96 -6.87 13.16
C ASP A 118 -5.88 -8.00 12.68
N SER A 119 -5.51 -8.64 11.57
CA SER A 119 -6.18 -9.85 11.11
C SER A 119 -5.17 -10.92 10.72
N THR A 120 -5.29 -12.10 11.34
CA THR A 120 -4.43 -13.25 11.05
C THR A 120 -5.26 -14.40 10.48
N THR A 121 -4.73 -15.05 9.44
CA THR A 121 -5.34 -16.24 8.82
C THR A 121 -4.75 -17.52 9.42
N ILE A 122 -5.60 -18.37 10.00
CA ILE A 122 -5.20 -19.67 10.54
C ILE A 122 -5.77 -20.76 9.63
N THR A 123 -4.90 -21.60 9.06
CA THR A 123 -5.28 -22.73 8.20
C THR A 123 -5.00 -24.07 8.87
N VAL A 124 -5.93 -25.00 8.75
CA VAL A 124 -5.85 -26.37 9.28
C VAL A 124 -6.28 -27.39 8.22
N GLY A 125 -6.11 -28.69 8.48
CA GLY A 125 -6.66 -29.74 7.61
C GLY A 125 -8.19 -29.73 7.59
N LYS A 126 -8.80 -30.02 6.43
CA LYS A 126 -10.25 -29.98 6.18
C LYS A 126 -11.09 -30.70 7.26
N GLY A 127 -10.59 -31.81 7.79
CA GLY A 127 -11.28 -32.57 8.83
C GLY A 127 -11.37 -31.88 10.21
N ARG A 128 -10.63 -30.79 10.44
CA ARG A 128 -10.61 -30.08 11.73
C ARG A 128 -11.62 -28.95 11.83
N LEU A 129 -12.01 -28.34 10.71
CA LEU A 129 -12.97 -27.23 10.66
C LEU A 129 -13.95 -27.42 9.50
N LEU A 130 -14.93 -28.30 9.70
CA LEU A 130 -15.90 -28.71 8.68
C LEU A 130 -16.83 -27.57 8.21
N TRP A 131 -16.95 -26.49 8.98
CA TRP A 131 -17.78 -25.34 8.63
C TRP A 131 -17.00 -24.22 7.92
N ALA A 132 -15.66 -24.26 7.96
CA ALA A 132 -14.79 -23.21 7.45
C ALA A 132 -13.95 -23.70 6.27
N HIS A 133 -14.64 -24.27 5.27
CA HIS A 133 -14.01 -24.83 4.08
C HIS A 133 -13.11 -23.82 3.39
N PHE A 134 -11.87 -24.23 3.14
CA PHE A 134 -10.88 -23.46 2.41
C PHE A 134 -10.30 -24.33 1.28
N ARG A 135 -9.34 -23.81 0.52
CA ARG A 135 -8.85 -24.43 -0.72
C ARG A 135 -8.40 -25.90 -0.51
N GLY A 136 -8.80 -26.79 -1.43
CA GLY A 136 -8.37 -28.19 -1.46
C GLY A 136 -8.76 -28.99 -0.20
N ASN A 137 -7.76 -29.58 0.46
CA ASN A 137 -7.92 -30.32 1.71
C ASN A 137 -7.64 -29.44 2.96
N GLN A 138 -7.77 -28.13 2.84
CA GLN A 138 -7.60 -27.20 3.96
C GLN A 138 -8.93 -26.57 4.37
N ALA A 139 -9.02 -26.21 5.64
CA ALA A 139 -10.04 -25.34 6.19
C ALA A 139 -9.33 -24.14 6.83
N GLY A 140 -9.98 -22.99 6.90
CA GLY A 140 -9.32 -21.78 7.36
C GLY A 140 -10.27 -20.79 8.01
N VAL A 141 -9.81 -20.15 9.07
CA VAL A 141 -10.52 -19.06 9.76
C VAL A 141 -9.62 -17.83 9.79
N LYS A 142 -10.20 -16.67 9.48
CA LYS A 142 -9.58 -15.37 9.64
C LYS A 142 -10.02 -14.81 10.98
N LEU A 143 -9.03 -14.54 11.82
CA LEU A 143 -9.18 -14.00 13.15
C LEU A 143 -8.95 -12.49 13.07
N HIS A 144 -9.97 -11.69 13.37
CA HIS A 144 -9.88 -10.24 13.48
C HIS A 144 -9.75 -9.90 14.96
N VAL A 145 -8.67 -9.22 15.32
CA VAL A 145 -8.32 -8.94 16.71
C VAL A 145 -8.21 -7.44 16.90
N ARG A 146 -8.87 -6.94 17.94
CA ARG A 146 -8.74 -5.59 18.45
C ARG A 146 -8.01 -5.63 19.78
N VAL A 147 -6.87 -4.97 19.87
CA VAL A 147 -6.00 -4.96 21.06
C VAL A 147 -5.84 -3.52 21.53
N ASN A 148 -5.92 -3.29 22.84
CA ASN A 148 -5.50 -2.02 23.40
C ASN A 148 -3.96 -1.91 23.34
N THR A 149 -3.44 -0.89 22.66
CA THR A 149 -1.98 -0.77 22.48
C THR A 149 -1.23 -0.38 23.75
N ALA A 150 -1.93 0.17 24.76
CA ALA A 150 -1.31 0.63 26.01
C ALA A 150 -0.94 -0.53 26.94
N ASP A 151 -1.84 -1.50 27.11
CA ASP A 151 -1.68 -2.63 28.03
C ASP A 151 -1.65 -4.00 27.33
N GLN A 152 -1.77 -4.01 26.00
CA GLN A 152 -1.83 -5.23 25.16
C GLN A 152 -3.03 -6.13 25.49
N SER A 153 -4.08 -5.60 26.12
CA SER A 153 -5.30 -6.36 26.41
C SER A 153 -6.14 -6.60 25.15
N LEU A 154 -6.71 -7.81 25.05
CA LEU A 154 -7.65 -8.16 23.98
C LEU A 154 -8.99 -7.50 24.26
N LEU A 155 -9.42 -6.62 23.37
CA LEU A 155 -10.71 -5.92 23.47
C LEU A 155 -11.82 -6.68 22.76
N GLN A 156 -11.52 -7.20 21.57
CA GLN A 156 -12.50 -7.88 20.74
C GLN A 156 -11.82 -8.89 19.83
N VAL A 157 -12.44 -10.06 19.69
CA VAL A 157 -11.99 -11.10 18.79
C VAL A 157 -13.18 -11.60 17.99
N GLU A 158 -13.10 -11.46 16.67
CA GLU A 158 -14.11 -11.95 15.74
C GLU A 158 -13.50 -12.95 14.77
N THR A 159 -14.28 -13.96 14.40
CA THR A 159 -13.84 -14.99 13.45
C THR A 159 -14.72 -14.98 12.21
N SER A 160 -14.10 -15.22 11.06
CA SER A 160 -14.80 -15.38 9.79
C SER A 160 -14.17 -16.51 8.98
N PRO A 161 -14.94 -17.25 8.16
CA PRO A 161 -14.36 -18.21 7.23
C PRO A 161 -13.38 -17.51 6.27
N VAL A 162 -12.24 -18.13 6.00
CA VAL A 162 -11.21 -17.59 5.10
C VAL A 162 -11.73 -17.57 3.67
N ARG A 163 -11.53 -16.45 2.97
CA ARG A 163 -11.91 -16.29 1.57
C ARG A 163 -10.74 -16.59 0.65
N ALA A 164 -11.05 -16.83 -0.62
CA ALA A 164 -10.03 -17.12 -1.63
C ALA A 164 -8.97 -16.02 -1.78
N HIS A 165 -9.26 -14.76 -1.43
CA HIS A 165 -8.32 -13.63 -1.49
C HIS A 165 -7.51 -13.40 -0.21
N ASP A 166 -7.80 -14.13 0.87
CA ASP A 166 -7.07 -14.01 2.15
C ASP A 166 -5.77 -14.83 2.17
N SER A 167 -5.47 -15.58 1.10
CA SER A 167 -4.19 -16.27 0.94
C SER A 167 -3.14 -15.32 0.37
N SER A 168 -2.02 -15.19 1.06
CA SER A 168 -0.83 -14.45 0.62
C SER A 168 -0.13 -15.04 -0.61
N ARG A 169 -0.54 -16.23 -1.08
CA ARG A 169 -0.09 -16.78 -2.36
C ARG A 169 -0.98 -16.22 -3.48
N GLY A 170 -0.39 -15.38 -4.33
CA GLY A 170 -0.96 -15.01 -5.63
C GLY A 170 -1.34 -16.24 -6.46
N PRO A 171 -2.16 -16.08 -7.52
CA PRO A 171 -2.57 -17.20 -8.36
C PRO A 171 -1.32 -17.92 -8.88
N HIS A 172 -1.11 -19.17 -8.44
CA HIS A 172 -0.17 -20.04 -9.13
C HIS A 172 -0.74 -20.23 -10.55
N PRO A 173 0.09 -20.11 -11.60
CA PRO A 173 -0.35 -20.46 -12.94
C PRO A 173 -0.88 -21.89 -12.89
N VAL A 174 -2.07 -22.07 -13.43
CA VAL A 174 -2.68 -23.38 -13.63
C VAL A 174 -1.70 -24.16 -14.49
N THR A 175 -0.94 -25.07 -13.89
CA THR A 175 -0.25 -26.12 -14.63
C THR A 175 -1.36 -27.01 -15.19
N THR A 176 -1.73 -26.77 -16.44
CA THR A 176 -2.48 -27.72 -17.24
C THR A 176 -1.68 -29.02 -17.27
N ALA A 177 -2.20 -30.06 -16.62
CA ALA A 177 -1.70 -31.42 -16.81
C ALA A 177 -1.83 -31.76 -18.31
N PRO A 178 -0.84 -32.45 -18.90
CA PRO A 178 -0.96 -32.87 -20.29
C PRO A 178 -2.09 -33.88 -20.40
N SER A 179 -2.91 -33.70 -21.43
CA SER A 179 -3.96 -34.62 -21.84
C SER A 179 -3.38 -36.01 -22.04
N CYS A 180 -3.80 -36.98 -21.23
CA CYS A 180 -3.65 -38.39 -21.54
C CYS A 180 -4.58 -38.71 -22.71
N ASP A 181 -4.06 -38.55 -23.92
CA ASP A 181 -4.75 -38.94 -25.15
C ASP A 181 -4.66 -40.47 -25.27
N GLY A 182 -5.78 -41.13 -24.96
CA GLY A 182 -5.94 -42.57 -25.02
C GLY A 182 -6.05 -43.03 -26.48
N SER A 183 -4.92 -43.24 -27.14
CA SER A 183 -4.89 -43.95 -28.41
C SER A 183 -4.92 -45.46 -28.16
N ARG A 184 -6.12 -46.04 -28.22
CA ARG A 184 -6.34 -47.47 -28.46
C ARG A 184 -5.86 -47.82 -29.87
N SER A 185 -4.87 -48.70 -29.99
CA SER A 185 -4.76 -49.60 -31.14
C SER A 185 -4.53 -51.01 -30.61
N GLY A 186 -5.53 -51.87 -30.77
CA GLY A 186 -5.41 -53.29 -30.45
C GLY A 186 -4.79 -54.05 -31.61
N ILE A 187 -4.00 -55.08 -31.31
CA ILE A 187 -3.75 -56.21 -32.21
C ILE A 187 -3.67 -57.50 -31.37
N HIS A 188 -4.55 -58.43 -31.74
CA HIS A 188 -4.57 -59.90 -31.61
C HIS A 188 -3.54 -60.65 -30.75
N GLU A 189 -4.10 -61.47 -29.84
CA GLU A 189 -4.07 -62.93 -29.87
C GLU A 189 -2.73 -63.64 -30.06
N GLN A 190 -2.29 -64.39 -29.04
CA GLN A 190 -2.30 -65.86 -29.14
C GLN A 190 -2.12 -66.55 -27.77
N ARG A 191 -2.87 -67.64 -27.68
CA ARG A 191 -3.05 -68.60 -26.61
C ARG A 191 -1.86 -69.57 -26.60
N THR A 192 -1.27 -69.87 -25.45
CA THR A 192 -0.65 -71.19 -25.20
C THR A 192 -0.67 -71.56 -23.73
N VAL A 193 -1.30 -72.71 -23.51
CA VAL A 193 -1.38 -73.54 -22.31
C VAL A 193 -0.01 -74.20 -22.02
N ARG A 194 0.32 -74.41 -20.74
CA ARG A 194 0.97 -75.60 -20.10
C ARG A 194 1.69 -75.14 -18.81
N ARG A 195 1.24 -75.54 -17.62
CA ARG A 195 1.39 -76.83 -16.89
C ARG A 195 2.64 -76.88 -16.02
N ASP A 196 2.36 -77.05 -14.73
CA ASP A 196 2.94 -77.94 -13.74
C ASP A 196 4.37 -77.71 -13.23
N GLY A 197 4.46 -77.75 -11.90
CA GLY A 197 5.66 -77.71 -11.06
C GLY A 197 5.28 -77.29 -9.65
#